data_AF-A0AAU9XYI0-F1
#
_entry.id   AF-A0AAU9XYI0-F1
#
_cell.length_a   1.000
_cell.length_b   1.000
_cell.length_c   1.000
_cell.angle_alpha   90.00
_cell.angle_beta   90.00
_cell.angle_gamma   90.00
#
_symmetry.space_group_name_H-M   'P 1'
#
loop_
_entity.id
_entity.type
_entity.pdbx_description
1 polymer ?
#
loop_
_entity_poly.entity_id
_entity_poly.type
_entity_poly.pdbx_seq_one_letter_code
_entity_poly.pdbx_strand_id
1 'polypeptide(L)'
;ECQNYQVLADASRNVNHGANPLLCDNHLTPNWYRFQGAAGVKMLSSCPKTSRCGTHATGWLSGDHPSVEEGKVTRKVCFSWSNCCTWSIDIKVMNCGDFYIYYIDGTPREHQCHLRYCGTA
;
A
#
# COMPACT_ATOMS: atom_id res chain seq x y z
N GLU A 1 9.95 -5.41 15.38
CA GLU A 1 8.97 -4.87 14.41
C GLU A 1 8.64 -5.90 13.34
N CYS A 2 9.65 -6.50 12.70
CA CYS A 2 9.53 -7.64 11.78
C CYS A 2 8.91 -8.94 12.36
N GLN A 3 8.35 -8.91 13.56
CA GLN A 3 7.67 -10.03 14.21
C GLN A 3 6.26 -9.66 14.68
N ASN A 4 5.93 -8.37 14.76
CA ASN A 4 4.66 -7.84 15.26
C ASN A 4 4.07 -6.93 14.19
N TYR A 5 3.31 -7.52 13.27
CA TYR A 5 2.62 -6.84 12.17
C TYR A 5 1.27 -7.51 11.89
N GLN A 6 0.38 -6.75 11.26
CA GLN A 6 -0.87 -7.26 10.70
C GLN A 6 -0.67 -7.65 9.24
N VAL A 7 -1.48 -8.60 8.77
CA VAL A 7 -1.36 -9.14 7.41
C VAL A 7 -2.46 -8.57 6.51
N LEU A 8 -2.05 -8.03 5.37
CA LEU A 8 -2.91 -7.67 4.25
C LEU A 8 -2.89 -8.84 3.25
N ALA A 9 -3.83 -9.79 3.40
CA ALA A 9 -3.88 -11.01 2.58
C ALA A 9 -5.04 -11.08 1.58
N ASP A 10 -5.94 -10.10 1.62
CA ASP A 10 -7.12 -10.04 0.76
C ASP A 10 -6.73 -9.97 -0.73
N ALA A 11 -7.19 -10.96 -1.51
CA ALA A 11 -6.94 -11.07 -2.94
C ALA A 11 -7.36 -9.84 -3.75
N SER A 12 -8.35 -9.09 -3.26
CA SER A 12 -8.79 -7.85 -3.90
C SER A 12 -7.73 -6.75 -3.86
N ARG A 13 -6.68 -6.87 -3.06
CA ARG A 13 -5.52 -5.96 -3.00
C ARG A 13 -4.44 -6.26 -4.05
N ASN A 14 -4.58 -7.31 -4.86
CA ASN A 14 -3.64 -7.61 -5.93
C ASN A 14 -3.82 -6.63 -7.10
N VAL A 15 -2.74 -6.17 -7.71
CA VAL A 15 -2.78 -5.24 -8.87
C VAL A 15 -3.62 -5.76 -10.04
N ASN A 16 -3.72 -7.08 -10.20
CA ASN A 16 -4.53 -7.69 -11.25
C ASN A 16 -6.03 -7.65 -10.95
N HIS A 17 -6.42 -7.43 -9.69
CA HIS A 17 -7.81 -7.28 -9.30
C HIS A 17 -8.36 -5.94 -9.78
N GLY A 18 -9.60 -5.95 -10.29
CA GLY A 18 -10.31 -4.73 -10.73
C GLY A 18 -10.75 -3.86 -9.56
N ALA A 19 -11.61 -2.88 -9.82
CA ALA A 19 -12.10 -1.96 -8.80
C ALA A 19 -13.39 -2.42 -8.09
N ASN A 20 -14.07 -3.47 -8.57
CA ASN A 20 -15.38 -3.88 -8.05
C ASN A 20 -15.29 -5.14 -7.18
N PRO A 21 -15.88 -5.15 -5.97
CA PRO A 21 -16.51 -4.01 -5.30
C PRO A 21 -15.48 -2.97 -4.84
N LEU A 22 -15.93 -1.72 -4.68
CA LEU A 22 -15.09 -0.62 -4.23
C LEU A 22 -14.88 -0.67 -2.71
N LEU A 23 -13.61 -0.66 -2.29
CA LEU A 23 -13.16 -0.79 -0.91
C LEU A 23 -12.23 0.37 -0.54
N CYS A 24 -12.07 0.64 0.77
CA CYS A 24 -11.25 1.72 1.30
C CYS A 24 -10.33 1.24 2.42
N ASP A 25 -9.18 1.88 2.59
CA ASP A 25 -8.23 1.63 3.70
C ASP A 25 -8.26 2.71 4.79
N ASN A 26 -9.22 3.64 4.77
CA ASN A 26 -9.37 4.66 5.81
C ASN A 26 -9.64 4.10 7.22
N HIS A 27 -10.03 2.82 7.32
CA HIS A 27 -10.25 2.10 8.57
C HIS A 27 -8.98 1.47 9.14
N LEU A 28 -7.87 1.43 8.39
CA LEU A 28 -6.60 0.89 8.90
C LEU A 28 -6.10 1.80 10.02
N THR A 29 -5.87 1.23 11.20
CA THR A 29 -5.35 1.94 12.37
C THR A 29 -3.82 1.97 12.37
N PRO A 30 -3.16 2.89 13.11
CA PRO A 30 -1.70 2.93 13.21
C PRO A 30 -1.09 1.57 13.58
N ASN A 31 -0.47 0.90 12.61
CA ASN A 31 0.20 -0.38 12.84
C ASN A 31 1.21 -0.70 11.72
N TRP A 32 2.07 -1.68 11.98
CA TRP A 32 2.86 -2.32 10.94
C TRP A 32 2.01 -3.33 10.18
N TYR A 33 2.03 -3.23 8.86
CA TYR A 33 1.31 -4.12 7.95
C TYR A 33 2.26 -4.82 6.99
N ARG A 34 1.93 -6.04 6.60
CA ARG A 34 2.67 -6.84 5.61
C ARG A 34 1.72 -7.30 4.51
N PHE A 35 2.09 -7.11 3.25
CA PHE A 35 1.44 -7.78 2.12
C PHE A 35 1.86 -9.25 2.08
N GLN A 36 0.89 -10.16 2.00
CA GLN A 36 1.15 -11.60 1.94
C GLN A 36 0.05 -12.33 1.17
N GLY A 37 0.37 -13.50 0.60
CA GLY A 37 -0.63 -14.38 -0.01
C GLY A 37 -1.24 -13.77 -1.27
N ALA A 38 -2.56 -13.86 -1.41
CA ALA A 38 -3.25 -13.46 -2.63
C ALA A 38 -3.20 -11.95 -2.90
N ALA A 39 -2.92 -11.12 -1.88
CA ALA A 39 -2.71 -9.69 -2.03
C ALA A 39 -1.40 -9.31 -2.75
N GLY A 40 -0.48 -10.26 -2.94
CA GLY A 40 0.90 -10.01 -3.32
C GLY A 40 1.84 -10.02 -2.11
N VAL A 41 3.14 -9.85 -2.36
CA VAL A 41 4.19 -9.97 -1.33
C VAL A 41 4.76 -8.63 -0.85
N LYS A 42 4.48 -7.55 -1.60
CA LYS A 42 4.87 -6.17 -1.28
C LYS A 42 3.92 -5.18 -1.96
N MET A 43 3.95 -3.93 -1.51
CA MET A 43 3.25 -2.83 -2.18
C MET A 43 3.85 -2.61 -3.57
N LEU A 44 3.05 -2.16 -4.54
CA LEU A 44 3.58 -1.68 -5.83
C LEU A 44 4.58 -0.54 -5.62
N SER A 45 5.64 -0.47 -6.43
CA SER A 45 6.65 0.60 -6.40
C SER A 45 6.71 1.43 -7.68
N SER A 46 5.74 1.24 -8.58
CA SER A 46 5.62 2.00 -9.83
C SER A 46 4.18 2.44 -10.02
N CYS A 47 3.99 3.55 -10.75
CA CYS A 47 2.67 4.12 -11.01
C CYS A 47 1.76 3.08 -11.68
N PRO A 48 0.66 2.65 -11.02
CA PRO A 48 -0.26 1.69 -11.58
C PRO A 48 -1.29 2.36 -12.50
N LYS A 49 -2.02 1.54 -13.24
CA LYS A 49 -3.32 1.96 -13.78
C LYS A 49 -4.28 2.21 -12.63
N THR A 50 -5.17 3.17 -12.81
CA THR A 50 -6.26 3.45 -11.89
C THR A 50 -7.27 2.29 -11.88
N SER A 51 -8.19 2.28 -10.92
CA SER A 51 -9.24 1.26 -10.83
C SER A 51 -8.71 -0.18 -10.70
N ARG A 52 -7.63 -0.35 -9.93
CA ARG A 52 -7.03 -1.63 -9.54
C ARG A 52 -7.11 -1.81 -8.03
N CYS A 53 -6.91 -3.02 -7.55
CA CYS A 53 -6.81 -3.33 -6.11
C CYS A 53 -8.12 -3.08 -5.33
N GLY A 54 -9.27 -3.28 -5.96
CA GLY A 54 -10.58 -3.12 -5.31
C GLY A 54 -10.87 -1.68 -4.94
N THR A 55 -10.36 -0.72 -5.72
CA THR A 55 -10.45 0.70 -5.40
C THR A 55 -10.40 1.57 -6.65
N HIS A 56 -10.90 2.82 -6.58
CA HIS A 56 -10.70 3.82 -7.64
C HIS A 56 -9.29 4.40 -7.62
N ALA A 57 -8.81 4.76 -6.43
CA ALA A 57 -7.53 5.41 -6.23
C ALA A 57 -6.51 4.39 -5.71
N THR A 58 -5.67 3.91 -6.63
CA THR A 58 -4.76 2.80 -6.38
C THR A 58 -3.48 3.32 -5.72
N GLY A 59 -3.24 2.90 -4.47
CA GLY A 59 -2.10 3.29 -3.65
C GLY A 59 -0.83 2.49 -3.98
N TRP A 60 0.28 3.17 -4.20
CA TRP A 60 1.58 2.59 -4.54
C TRP A 60 2.72 3.39 -3.89
N LEU A 61 3.83 2.71 -3.60
CA LEU A 61 5.03 3.30 -3.03
C LEU A 61 5.77 4.11 -4.10
N SER A 62 5.93 5.41 -3.89
CA SER A 62 6.64 6.30 -4.80
C SER A 62 8.14 6.17 -4.63
N GLY A 63 8.72 5.19 -5.31
CA GLY A 63 10.16 4.89 -5.32
C GLY A 63 10.44 3.48 -4.82
N ASP A 64 11.72 3.19 -4.61
CA ASP A 64 12.16 1.85 -4.25
C ASP A 64 11.89 1.53 -2.77
N HIS A 65 11.64 0.25 -2.54
CA HIS A 65 11.62 -0.30 -1.19
C HIS A 65 13.04 -0.24 -0.60
N PRO A 66 13.19 0.01 0.71
CA PRO A 66 14.51 0.12 1.33
C PRO A 66 15.34 -1.17 1.23
N SER A 67 16.66 -1.02 1.27
CA SER A 67 17.56 -2.13 1.62
C SER A 67 17.43 -2.49 3.11
N VAL A 68 18.01 -3.62 3.51
CA VAL A 68 18.07 -4.01 4.93
C VAL A 68 18.92 -3.01 5.74
N GLU A 69 20.00 -2.49 5.14
CA GLU A 69 20.94 -1.56 5.79
C GLU A 69 20.32 -0.18 6.03
N GLU A 70 19.40 0.26 5.17
CA GLU A 70 18.65 1.51 5.36
C GLU A 70 17.74 1.46 6.61
N GLY A 71 17.38 0.25 7.07
CA GLY A 71 16.54 0.05 8.24
C GLY A 71 15.14 0.65 8.07
N LYS A 72 14.74 1.52 9.00
CA LYS A 72 13.44 2.17 9.01
C LYS A 72 13.51 3.52 8.29
N VAL A 73 12.83 3.62 7.16
CA VAL A 73 12.83 4.83 6.35
C VAL A 73 11.43 5.38 6.13
N THR A 74 11.34 6.69 5.94
CA THR A 74 10.11 7.31 5.43
C THR A 74 10.07 7.16 3.92
N ARG A 75 8.92 6.76 3.38
CA ARG A 75 8.63 6.71 1.95
C ARG A 75 7.27 7.31 1.69
N LYS A 76 7.11 7.93 0.53
CA LYS A 76 5.84 8.48 0.07
C LYS A 76 5.01 7.37 -0.57
N VAL A 77 3.76 7.23 -0.18
CA VAL A 77 2.75 6.49 -0.95
C VAL A 77 1.95 7.49 -1.76
N CYS A 78 1.82 7.23 -3.04
CA CYS A 78 0.97 7.96 -3.97
C CYS A 78 -0.30 7.17 -4.25
N PHE A 79 -1.42 7.87 -4.44
CA PHE A 79 -2.69 7.28 -4.87
C PHE A 79 -3.00 7.76 -6.28
N SER A 80 -3.00 6.83 -7.24
CA SER A 80 -3.24 7.13 -8.65
C SER A 80 -4.73 7.20 -8.94
N TRP A 81 -5.20 8.32 -9.49
CA TRP A 81 -6.59 8.52 -9.92
C TRP A 81 -6.75 9.41 -11.16
N SER A 82 -6.44 10.70 -11.05
CA SER A 82 -6.42 11.62 -12.21
C SER A 82 -5.04 11.70 -12.86
N ASN A 83 -3.99 11.52 -12.06
CA ASN A 83 -2.61 11.35 -12.49
C ASN A 83 -1.95 10.25 -11.65
N CYS A 84 -0.63 10.05 -11.81
CA CYS A 84 0.09 9.00 -11.07
C CYS A 84 0.12 9.21 -9.54
N CYS A 85 0.02 10.45 -9.06
CA CYS A 85 0.08 10.80 -7.65
C CYS A 85 -0.90 11.94 -7.35
N THR A 86 -2.20 11.66 -7.46
CA THR A 86 -3.24 12.68 -7.20
C THR A 86 -3.25 13.05 -5.72
N TRP A 87 -3.05 12.04 -4.86
CA TRP A 87 -2.91 12.21 -3.42
C TRP A 87 -1.69 11.46 -2.92
N SER A 88 -1.20 11.84 -1.75
CA SER A 88 -0.09 11.13 -1.12
C SER A 88 -0.14 11.16 0.40
N ILE A 89 0.52 10.19 1.00
CA ILE A 89 0.81 10.15 2.44
C ILE A 89 2.22 9.59 2.64
N ASP A 90 2.94 10.12 3.62
CA ASP A 90 4.22 9.57 4.00
C ASP A 90 4.02 8.47 5.05
N ILE A 91 4.67 7.32 4.83
CA ILE A 91 4.63 6.16 5.71
C ILE A 91 6.05 5.75 6.10
N LYS A 92 6.18 4.94 7.14
CA LYS A 92 7.45 4.26 7.43
C LYS A 92 7.48 2.90 6.76
N VAL A 93 8.62 2.53 6.19
CA VAL A 93 8.84 1.23 5.55
C VAL A 93 10.12 0.63 6.12
N MET A 94 10.10 -0.68 6.32
CA MET A 94 11.27 -1.42 6.76
C MET A 94 11.40 -2.71 5.96
N ASN A 95 12.63 -3.02 5.57
CA ASN A 95 13.00 -4.29 4.98
C ASN A 95 13.43 -5.28 6.08
N CYS A 96 12.74 -6.41 6.17
CA CYS A 96 12.99 -7.45 7.17
C CYS A 96 13.87 -8.59 6.62
N GLY A 97 14.50 -8.40 5.46
CA GLY A 97 15.24 -9.43 4.72
C GLY A 97 14.35 -10.08 3.66
N ASP A 98 13.39 -10.89 4.10
CA ASP A 98 12.53 -11.68 3.21
C ASP A 98 11.24 -10.97 2.78
N PHE A 99 10.87 -9.91 3.49
CA PHE A 99 9.62 -9.17 3.27
C PHE A 99 9.73 -7.73 3.77
N TYR A 100 8.73 -6.95 3.40
CA TYR A 100 8.60 -5.56 3.82
C TYR A 100 7.42 -5.38 4.76
N ILE A 101 7.59 -4.48 5.72
CA ILE A 101 6.51 -3.99 6.57
C ILE A 101 6.32 -2.49 6.38
N TYR A 102 5.07 -2.06 6.45
CA TYR A 102 4.62 -0.70 6.17
C TYR A 102 3.85 -0.19 7.38
N TYR A 103 4.31 0.89 7.99
CA TYR A 103 3.59 1.54 9.08
C TYR A 103 2.51 2.44 8.48
N ILE A 104 1.26 2.00 8.56
CA ILE A 104 0.11 2.65 7.94
C ILE A 104 -0.82 3.16 9.05
N ASP A 105 -1.33 4.38 8.87
CA ASP A 105 -2.33 5.03 9.72
C ASP A 105 -3.43 5.59 8.81
N GLY A 106 -4.27 4.69 8.31
CA GLY A 106 -5.32 4.99 7.36
C GLY A 106 -4.80 5.52 6.03
N THR A 107 -5.62 6.32 5.37
CA THR A 107 -5.31 7.02 4.12
C THR A 107 -5.43 8.53 4.35
N PRO A 108 -4.99 9.41 3.42
CA PRO A 108 -5.24 10.86 3.53
C PRO A 108 -6.69 11.17 3.94
N ARG A 109 -6.86 11.84 5.09
CA ARG A 109 -8.18 12.05 5.75
C ARG A 109 -9.08 13.03 5.01
N GLU A 110 -8.51 13.79 4.09
CA GLU A 110 -9.16 14.88 3.37
C GLU A 110 -10.18 14.35 2.34
N HIS A 111 -10.23 13.02 2.10
CA HIS A 111 -11.05 12.41 1.07
C HIS A 111 -11.76 11.13 1.55
N GLN A 112 -13.07 11.05 1.28
CA GLN A 112 -13.92 9.88 1.54
C GLN A 112 -13.85 8.83 0.41
N CYS A 113 -13.16 9.13 -0.68
CA CYS A 113 -13.09 8.27 -1.84
C CYS A 113 -12.34 6.97 -1.53
N HIS A 114 -12.62 5.93 -2.32
CA HIS A 114 -11.93 4.66 -2.27
C HIS A 114 -10.44 4.86 -2.56
N LEU A 115 -9.63 5.02 -1.51
CA LEU A 115 -8.17 4.96 -1.50
C LEU A 115 -7.76 3.65 -0.85
N ARG A 116 -6.88 2.89 -1.51
CA ARG A 116 -6.46 1.59 -0.99
C ARG A 116 -5.04 1.25 -1.40
N TYR A 117 -4.26 0.68 -0.48
CA TYR A 117 -2.91 0.21 -0.74
C TYR A 117 -2.94 -1.06 -1.60
N CYS A 118 -2.14 -1.05 -2.66
CA CYS A 118 -2.14 -2.05 -3.72
C CYS A 118 -0.87 -2.89 -3.69
N GLY A 119 -1.03 -4.21 -3.70
CA GLY A 119 0.05 -5.17 -3.70
C GLY A 119 0.41 -5.65 -5.10
N THR A 120 1.59 -6.26 -5.22
CA THR A 120 2.10 -6.81 -6.49
C THR A 120 1.26 -7.99 -6.98
N ALA A 121 1.44 -8.32 -8.27
CA ALA A 121 0.94 -9.56 -8.85
C ALA A 121 1.49 -10.79 -8.12
#